data_AF-A0AA39NRF0-F1
#
_entry.id   AF-A0AA39NRF0-F1
#
_cell.length_a   1.000
_cell.length_b   1.000
_cell.length_c   1.000
_cell.angle_alpha   90.00
_cell.angle_beta   90.00
_cell.angle_gamma   90.00
#
_symmetry.space_group_name_H-M   'P 1'
#
loop_
_entity.id
_entity.type
_entity.pdbx_description
1 polymer ?
#
loop_
_entity_poly.entity_id
_entity_poly.type
_entity_poly.pdbx_seq_one_letter_code
_entity_poly.pdbx_strand_id
1 'polypeptide(L)'
;EYTGIRPVISSPLADTPCATLGIQGLLDRLNTTLGTSHTLTRSLSSLLKDCISKNYDFGVAYGRLRQLWYTRDWSNIRDTFRELEEEDWEMRQKALVGNQIVEPHLPPRRTTGLGQYHMRGWDEEDRVDVWTPINGYGWPVPIPKDTNLNLIRIEMLNRRVEYYHEAEYVWLDVLCLRQVSVGPGEDMRMEEWKLDVPTIGAMYQSFNVVCYLSGLGRPLSLKEGDLESDRCWFRRAWTLQEVGRSRVIVGDTPDGPLHVKPIDNNGNYGAKLLTEFHKQLQSINPILHGSMLVALESMQNRVSTNPVDKVAGLAFVMGSKMIPAYYESQSLEEAWMALVNSVDARFRAELFGFYPEPGNASTKWRPSWEQLM
;
A
#
# COMPACT_ATOMS: atom_id res chain seq x y z
N GLU A 1 7.13 13.90 -19.01
CA GLU A 1 6.16 13.16 -19.86
C GLU A 1 6.44 11.66 -19.78
N TYR A 2 5.65 10.81 -20.43
CA TYR A 2 5.96 9.38 -20.54
C TYR A 2 6.99 9.16 -21.66
N THR A 3 8.06 8.41 -21.40
CA THR A 3 9.20 8.22 -22.32
C THR A 3 9.36 6.79 -22.84
N GLY A 4 8.47 5.87 -22.43
CA GLY A 4 8.58 4.45 -22.78
C GLY A 4 7.97 4.07 -24.14
N ILE A 5 8.36 2.88 -24.61
CA ILE A 5 7.95 2.33 -25.91
C ILE A 5 6.64 1.49 -25.87
N ARG A 6 6.05 1.26 -24.69
CA ARG A 6 4.78 0.50 -24.57
C ARG A 6 3.60 1.46 -24.64
N PRO A 7 2.47 1.10 -25.27
CA PRO A 7 1.28 1.94 -25.28
C PRO A 7 0.71 2.12 -23.87
N VAL A 8 0.34 3.37 -23.54
CA VAL A 8 -0.29 3.76 -22.29
C VAL A 8 -1.49 4.65 -22.60
N ILE A 9 -2.61 4.46 -21.91
CA ILE A 9 -3.71 5.43 -21.93
C ILE A 9 -3.25 6.76 -21.32
N SER A 10 -3.42 7.85 -22.05
CA SER A 10 -3.24 9.21 -21.49
C SER A 10 -4.32 9.50 -20.45
N SER A 11 -4.07 10.41 -19.50
CA SER A 11 -5.07 10.79 -18.51
C SER A 11 -6.36 11.33 -19.13
N PRO A 12 -6.35 12.25 -20.11
CA PRO A 12 -7.60 12.70 -20.76
C PRO A 12 -8.39 11.56 -21.44
N LEU A 13 -7.70 10.53 -21.95
CA LEU A 13 -8.37 9.33 -22.47
C LEU A 13 -8.95 8.49 -21.32
N ALA A 14 -8.20 8.26 -20.23
CA ALA A 14 -8.66 7.52 -19.06
C ALA A 14 -9.90 8.18 -18.44
N ASP A 15 -9.85 9.50 -18.23
CA ASP A 15 -10.89 10.31 -17.60
C ASP A 15 -12.13 10.54 -18.50
N THR A 16 -12.13 10.02 -19.74
CA THR A 16 -13.25 10.12 -20.67
C THR A 16 -14.41 9.19 -20.24
N PRO A 17 -15.63 9.70 -19.96
CA PRO A 17 -16.77 8.85 -19.56
C PRO A 17 -17.18 7.88 -20.69
N CYS A 18 -17.37 6.60 -20.40
CA CYS A 18 -17.74 5.59 -21.40
C CYS A 18 -19.03 5.94 -22.16
N ALA A 19 -19.96 6.64 -21.50
CA ALA A 19 -21.20 7.12 -22.11
C ALA A 19 -20.97 8.07 -23.31
N THR A 20 -19.86 8.82 -23.32
CA THR A 20 -19.49 9.73 -24.42
C THR A 20 -18.88 9.00 -25.62
N LEU A 21 -18.23 7.86 -25.39
CA LEU A 21 -17.66 7.00 -26.44
C LEU A 21 -18.71 6.10 -27.09
N GLY A 22 -19.75 5.72 -26.33
CA GLY A 22 -20.71 4.71 -26.72
C GLY A 22 -20.09 3.31 -26.86
N ILE A 23 -20.90 2.31 -27.19
CA ILE A 23 -20.45 0.90 -27.23
C ILE A 23 -19.34 0.70 -28.28
N GLN A 24 -19.49 1.28 -29.48
CA GLN A 24 -18.51 1.12 -30.55
C GLN A 24 -17.22 1.91 -30.27
N GLY A 25 -17.30 3.18 -29.88
CA GLY A 25 -16.11 3.97 -29.57
C GLY A 25 -15.33 3.41 -28.37
N LEU A 26 -16.01 2.82 -27.39
CA LEU A 26 -15.36 2.11 -26.28
C LEU A 26 -14.61 0.87 -26.77
N LEU A 27 -15.21 0.06 -27.65
CA LEU A 27 -14.56 -1.09 -28.29
C LEU A 27 -13.32 -0.65 -29.10
N ASP A 28 -13.46 0.36 -29.95
CA ASP A 28 -12.40 0.85 -30.82
C ASP A 28 -11.21 1.38 -30.02
N ARG A 29 -11.47 2.11 -28.93
CA ARG A 29 -10.44 2.60 -28.00
C ARG A 29 -9.77 1.47 -27.23
N LEU A 30 -10.49 0.46 -26.75
CA LEU A 30 -9.90 -0.71 -26.07
C LEU A 30 -9.03 -1.52 -27.04
N ASN A 31 -9.53 -1.80 -28.25
CA ASN A 31 -8.79 -2.44 -29.33
C ASN A 31 -7.48 -1.70 -29.66
N THR A 32 -7.57 -0.39 -29.90
CA THR A 32 -6.40 0.47 -30.19
C THR A 32 -5.37 0.45 -29.06
N THR A 33 -5.84 0.48 -27.81
CA THR A 33 -4.96 0.52 -26.62
C THR A 33 -4.26 -0.81 -26.36
N LEU A 34 -4.95 -1.92 -26.58
CA LEU A 34 -4.46 -3.27 -26.27
C LEU A 34 -3.85 -3.99 -27.48
N GLY A 35 -3.79 -3.35 -28.65
CA GLY A 35 -3.21 -3.92 -29.86
C GLY A 35 -4.03 -5.07 -30.46
N THR A 36 -5.36 -5.04 -30.28
CA THR A 36 -6.29 -6.11 -30.68
C THR A 36 -7.32 -5.62 -31.71
N SER A 37 -8.05 -6.57 -32.30
CA SER A 37 -9.08 -6.30 -33.32
C SER A 37 -10.37 -7.09 -33.06
N HIS A 38 -10.88 -7.08 -31.83
CA HIS A 38 -12.12 -7.76 -31.47
C HIS A 38 -13.32 -7.08 -32.14
N THR A 39 -14.18 -7.87 -32.77
CA THR A 39 -15.48 -7.44 -33.31
C THR A 39 -16.56 -7.47 -32.23
N LEU A 40 -17.59 -6.63 -32.36
CA LEU A 40 -18.66 -6.51 -31.36
C LEU A 40 -19.57 -7.76 -31.32
N THR A 41 -19.30 -8.69 -30.39
CA THR A 41 -20.17 -9.83 -30.11
C THR A 41 -21.33 -9.44 -29.18
N ARG A 42 -22.38 -10.29 -29.09
CA ARG A 42 -23.51 -10.05 -28.17
C ARG A 42 -23.06 -9.92 -26.71
N SER A 43 -22.15 -10.76 -26.25
CA SER A 43 -21.64 -10.74 -24.88
C SER A 43 -20.70 -9.56 -24.63
N LEU A 44 -19.80 -9.24 -25.56
CA LEU A 44 -18.94 -8.06 -25.47
C LEU A 44 -19.77 -6.77 -25.46
N SER A 45 -20.77 -6.65 -26.34
CA SER A 45 -21.73 -5.54 -26.30
C SER A 45 -22.48 -5.43 -24.97
N SER A 46 -22.77 -6.54 -24.30
CA SER A 46 -23.41 -6.57 -22.98
C SER A 46 -22.47 -6.05 -21.88
N LEU A 47 -21.17 -6.37 -21.93
CA LEU A 47 -20.16 -5.81 -21.02
C LEU A 47 -19.94 -4.32 -21.26
N LEU A 48 -19.75 -3.89 -22.50
CA LEU A 48 -19.50 -2.48 -22.80
C LEU A 48 -20.71 -1.61 -22.44
N LYS A 49 -21.93 -2.15 -22.58
CA LYS A 49 -23.16 -1.53 -22.07
C LYS A 49 -23.23 -1.50 -20.54
N ASP A 50 -22.74 -2.53 -19.86
CA ASP A 50 -22.65 -2.57 -18.39
C ASP A 50 -21.73 -1.44 -17.86
N CYS A 51 -20.53 -1.28 -18.43
CA CYS A 51 -19.62 -0.18 -18.10
C CYS A 51 -20.25 1.22 -18.30
N ILE A 52 -20.99 1.41 -19.39
CA ILE A 52 -21.75 2.66 -19.64
C ILE A 52 -22.86 2.84 -18.59
N SER A 53 -23.61 1.79 -18.27
CA SER A 53 -24.73 1.86 -17.30
C SER A 53 -24.27 2.10 -15.86
N LYS A 54 -23.06 1.66 -15.50
CA LYS A 54 -22.39 1.94 -14.22
C LYS A 54 -21.64 3.29 -14.22
N ASN A 55 -21.80 4.09 -15.28
CA ASN A 55 -21.20 5.41 -15.47
C ASN A 55 -19.66 5.43 -15.32
N TYR A 56 -18.99 4.34 -15.73
CA TYR A 56 -17.53 4.24 -15.69
C TYR A 56 -16.88 5.17 -16.72
N ASP A 57 -15.72 5.72 -16.39
CA ASP A 57 -14.77 6.24 -17.37
C ASP A 57 -14.00 5.12 -18.08
N PHE A 58 -13.27 5.49 -19.12
CA PHE A 58 -12.47 4.59 -19.92
C PHE A 58 -11.32 3.96 -19.12
N GLY A 59 -10.76 4.65 -18.13
CA GLY A 59 -9.70 4.15 -17.26
C GLY A 59 -10.17 2.98 -16.38
N VAL A 60 -11.34 3.11 -15.76
CA VAL A 60 -12.00 2.04 -14.98
C VAL A 60 -12.42 0.88 -15.89
N ALA A 61 -13.01 1.17 -17.05
CA ALA A 61 -13.40 0.14 -18.01
C ALA A 61 -12.18 -0.63 -18.55
N TYR A 62 -11.11 0.06 -18.94
CA TYR A 62 -9.82 -0.53 -19.33
C TYR A 62 -9.23 -1.36 -18.18
N GLY A 63 -9.19 -0.82 -16.96
CA GLY A 63 -8.61 -1.48 -15.78
C GLY A 63 -9.31 -2.79 -15.44
N ARG A 64 -10.65 -2.85 -15.51
CA ARG A 64 -11.42 -4.09 -15.35
C ARG A 64 -11.26 -5.04 -16.53
N LEU A 65 -11.45 -4.57 -17.76
CA LEU A 65 -11.56 -5.43 -18.94
C LEU A 65 -10.21 -5.99 -19.39
N ARG A 66 -9.09 -5.28 -19.17
CA ARG A 66 -7.73 -5.69 -19.58
C ARG A 66 -7.35 -7.10 -19.14
N GLN A 67 -7.70 -7.49 -17.91
CA GLN A 67 -7.33 -8.79 -17.33
C GLN A 67 -7.86 -9.97 -18.16
N LEU A 68 -9.07 -9.85 -18.70
CA LEU A 68 -9.75 -10.91 -19.43
C LEU A 68 -9.83 -10.63 -20.95
N TRP A 69 -9.27 -9.51 -21.42
CA TRP A 69 -9.39 -9.05 -22.82
C TRP A 69 -8.81 -10.04 -23.84
N TYR A 70 -7.75 -10.75 -23.47
CA TYR A 70 -7.12 -11.78 -24.31
C TYR A 70 -7.82 -13.15 -24.23
N THR A 71 -9.03 -13.23 -23.66
CA THR A 71 -9.85 -14.45 -23.70
C THR A 71 -10.15 -14.86 -25.14
N ARG A 72 -10.20 -16.18 -25.37
CA ARG A 72 -10.71 -16.75 -26.63
C ARG A 72 -12.23 -16.90 -26.63
N ASP A 73 -12.85 -16.89 -25.45
CA ASP A 73 -14.29 -17.05 -25.30
C ASP A 73 -14.87 -15.84 -24.54
N TRP A 74 -15.76 -15.12 -25.23
CA TRP A 74 -16.51 -13.99 -24.69
C TRP A 74 -17.88 -14.39 -24.16
N SER A 75 -18.32 -15.65 -24.29
CA SER A 75 -19.67 -16.07 -23.91
C SER A 75 -19.87 -16.06 -22.39
N ASN A 76 -18.96 -16.70 -21.64
CA ASN A 76 -19.01 -16.87 -20.18
C ASN A 76 -18.38 -15.71 -19.38
N ILE A 77 -17.90 -14.67 -20.07
CA ILE A 77 -17.08 -13.58 -19.50
C ILE A 77 -17.70 -12.84 -18.30
N ARG A 78 -19.04 -12.73 -18.27
CA ARG A 78 -19.77 -12.09 -17.16
C ARG A 78 -19.84 -13.01 -15.94
N ASP A 79 -19.88 -14.31 -16.17
CA ASP A 79 -19.90 -15.32 -15.13
C ASP A 79 -18.50 -15.41 -14.50
N THR A 80 -17.43 -15.39 -15.30
CA THR A 80 -16.04 -15.24 -14.80
C THR A 80 -15.82 -13.98 -13.96
N PHE A 81 -16.38 -12.83 -14.34
CA PHE A 81 -16.30 -11.62 -13.49
C PHE A 81 -17.03 -11.79 -12.15
N ARG A 82 -18.16 -12.51 -12.12
CA ARG A 82 -18.91 -12.79 -10.89
C ARG A 82 -18.19 -13.83 -10.03
N GLU A 83 -17.67 -14.90 -10.64
CA GLU A 83 -16.86 -15.93 -10.00
C GLU A 83 -15.65 -15.30 -9.30
N LEU A 84 -14.93 -14.38 -9.94
CA LEU A 84 -13.82 -13.64 -9.32
C LEU A 84 -14.26 -12.70 -8.18
N GLU A 85 -15.44 -12.07 -8.29
CA GLU A 85 -16.01 -11.22 -7.22
C GLU A 85 -16.52 -12.07 -6.02
N GLU A 86 -17.01 -13.30 -6.27
CA GLU A 86 -17.43 -14.29 -5.27
C GLU A 86 -16.21 -14.97 -4.60
N GLU A 87 -15.17 -15.32 -5.36
CA GLU A 87 -13.91 -15.89 -4.85
C GLU A 87 -13.16 -14.92 -3.93
N ASP A 88 -13.06 -13.63 -4.29
CA ASP A 88 -12.45 -12.60 -3.42
C ASP A 88 -13.23 -12.45 -2.10
N TRP A 89 -14.56 -12.45 -2.18
CA TRP A 89 -15.42 -12.41 -1.00
C TRP A 89 -15.24 -13.65 -0.12
N GLU A 90 -15.33 -14.86 -0.68
CA GLU A 90 -15.15 -16.12 0.06
C GLU A 90 -13.74 -16.20 0.69
N MET A 91 -12.69 -15.82 -0.04
CA MET A 91 -11.32 -15.81 0.46
C MET A 91 -11.20 -14.92 1.70
N ARG A 92 -11.80 -13.73 1.68
CA ARG A 92 -11.74 -12.78 2.81
C ARG A 92 -12.63 -13.19 3.98
N GLN A 93 -13.76 -13.87 3.74
CA GLN A 93 -14.55 -14.49 4.82
C GLN A 93 -13.78 -15.65 5.48
N LYS A 94 -13.10 -16.49 4.71
CA LYS A 94 -12.32 -17.64 5.22
C LYS A 94 -11.02 -17.21 5.92
N ALA A 95 -10.45 -16.06 5.54
CA ALA A 95 -9.22 -15.55 6.13
C ALA A 95 -9.37 -15.07 7.58
N LEU A 96 -10.57 -14.69 8.03
CA LEU A 96 -10.82 -14.19 9.39
C LEU A 96 -11.64 -15.19 10.22
N VAL A 97 -10.99 -15.84 11.18
CA VAL A 97 -11.61 -16.81 12.10
C VAL A 97 -11.67 -16.21 13.50
N GLY A 98 -12.85 -15.70 13.88
CA GLY A 98 -13.02 -14.94 15.12
C GLY A 98 -12.21 -13.64 15.08
N ASN A 99 -11.25 -13.49 16.00
CA ASN A 99 -10.36 -12.33 16.07
C ASN A 99 -8.95 -12.64 15.51
N GLN A 100 -8.77 -13.75 14.78
CA GLN A 100 -7.49 -14.15 14.19
C GLN A 100 -7.59 -14.29 12.68
N ILE A 101 -6.67 -13.66 11.97
CA ILE A 101 -6.47 -13.80 10.54
C ILE A 101 -5.58 -15.02 10.31
N VAL A 102 -6.16 -16.07 9.74
CA VAL A 102 -5.52 -17.37 9.51
C VAL A 102 -4.83 -17.47 8.16
N GLU A 103 -5.22 -16.62 7.20
CA GLU A 103 -4.53 -16.43 5.91
C GLU A 103 -4.14 -14.95 5.76
N PRO A 104 -2.91 -14.57 6.13
CA PRO A 104 -2.47 -13.19 6.08
C PRO A 104 -2.01 -12.73 4.68
N HIS A 105 -1.77 -13.64 3.74
CA HIS A 105 -1.23 -13.32 2.40
C HIS A 105 -2.33 -13.04 1.36
N LEU A 106 -3.25 -12.14 1.69
CA LEU A 106 -4.35 -11.78 0.82
C LEU A 106 -3.92 -10.84 -0.34
N PRO A 107 -4.56 -10.95 -1.52
CA PRO A 107 -4.46 -9.92 -2.54
C PRO A 107 -5.09 -8.60 -2.03
N PRO A 108 -4.63 -7.43 -2.51
CA PRO A 108 -5.17 -6.15 -2.05
C PRO A 108 -6.59 -5.96 -2.59
N ARG A 109 -7.48 -5.33 -1.83
CA ARG A 109 -8.81 -4.96 -2.35
C ARG A 109 -8.67 -3.94 -3.48
N ARG A 110 -9.62 -3.98 -4.42
CA ARG A 110 -9.82 -2.97 -5.48
C ARG A 110 -8.60 -2.82 -6.40
N THR A 111 -8.19 -3.93 -7.01
CA THR A 111 -7.18 -3.99 -8.10
C THR A 111 -7.71 -3.42 -9.43
N THR A 112 -8.20 -2.18 -9.43
CA THR A 112 -8.29 -1.38 -10.66
C THR A 112 -6.86 -1.25 -11.20
N GLY A 113 -6.59 -1.80 -12.39
CA GLY A 113 -5.30 -2.41 -12.75
C GLY A 113 -4.03 -1.62 -12.47
N LEU A 114 -3.51 -1.76 -11.23
CA LEU A 114 -2.36 -1.13 -10.56
C LEU A 114 -2.09 -2.00 -9.25
N GLY A 115 -0.95 -2.41 -8.61
CA GLY A 115 0.54 -2.16 -8.47
C GLY A 115 1.03 -1.97 -6.98
N GLN A 116 1.89 -0.96 -6.61
CA GLN A 116 2.16 -0.44 -5.21
C GLN A 116 2.69 1.03 -5.02
N TYR A 117 2.22 1.77 -3.97
CA TYR A 117 2.78 2.99 -3.29
C TYR A 117 2.11 3.20 -1.89
N HIS A 118 2.74 3.96 -0.97
CA HIS A 118 2.08 4.72 0.12
C HIS A 118 2.86 5.99 0.56
N MET A 119 2.13 6.83 1.28
CA MET A 119 2.47 7.67 2.44
C MET A 119 2.99 9.12 2.29
N ARG A 120 2.25 10.01 2.96
CA ARG A 120 2.74 10.82 4.09
C ARG A 120 1.56 11.03 5.05
N GLY A 121 1.84 11.33 6.33
CA GLY A 121 0.90 12.09 7.14
C GLY A 121 1.09 13.56 6.82
N TRP A 122 0.20 14.17 6.04
CA TRP A 122 0.20 15.61 5.77
C TRP A 122 -0.33 16.37 6.98
N ASP A 123 -0.10 17.69 7.02
CA ASP A 123 -0.98 18.56 7.80
C ASP A 123 -2.39 18.51 7.20
N GLU A 124 -3.44 18.75 7.99
CA GLU A 124 -4.77 18.99 7.42
C GLU A 124 -4.76 20.24 6.52
N GLU A 125 -3.90 21.20 6.86
CA GLU A 125 -3.60 22.39 6.08
C GLU A 125 -2.74 22.13 4.82
N ASP A 126 -2.12 20.95 4.68
CA ASP A 126 -1.15 20.60 3.62
C ASP A 126 -1.70 19.53 2.64
N ARG A 127 -2.81 18.85 3.02
CA ARG A 127 -3.57 17.91 2.16
C ARG A 127 -4.78 18.54 1.45
N VAL A 128 -5.22 17.90 0.39
CA VAL A 128 -6.53 18.05 -0.25
C VAL A 128 -7.16 16.67 -0.42
N ASP A 129 -8.44 16.58 -0.10
CA ASP A 129 -9.24 15.37 -0.20
C ASP A 129 -9.88 15.26 -1.59
N VAL A 130 -9.39 14.31 -2.39
CA VAL A 130 -9.75 14.18 -3.81
C VAL A 130 -10.64 12.96 -4.05
N TRP A 131 -11.84 13.19 -4.55
CA TRP A 131 -12.72 12.14 -5.06
C TRP A 131 -12.21 11.61 -6.38
N THR A 132 -12.14 10.28 -6.54
CA THR A 132 -11.49 9.63 -7.69
C THR A 132 -12.28 8.42 -8.18
N PRO A 133 -12.33 8.17 -9.51
CA PRO A 133 -12.95 6.96 -10.03
C PRO A 133 -12.17 5.68 -9.69
N ILE A 134 -10.87 5.79 -9.34
CA ILE A 134 -10.00 4.63 -9.10
C ILE A 134 -10.49 3.78 -7.91
N ASN A 135 -11.01 4.43 -6.87
CA ASN A 135 -11.65 3.79 -5.71
C ASN A 135 -13.19 3.68 -5.85
N GLY A 136 -13.72 3.93 -7.05
CA GLY A 136 -15.15 3.93 -7.35
C GLY A 136 -15.93 5.10 -6.73
N TYR A 137 -15.26 6.22 -6.41
CA TYR A 137 -15.80 7.32 -5.61
C TYR A 137 -16.31 6.87 -4.22
N GLY A 138 -15.68 5.84 -3.65
CA GLY A 138 -16.11 5.23 -2.39
C GLY A 138 -15.68 5.97 -1.11
N TRP A 139 -14.68 6.85 -1.20
CA TRP A 139 -14.19 7.74 -0.15
C TRP A 139 -13.29 8.83 -0.76
N PRO A 140 -13.08 9.99 -0.10
CA PRO A 140 -12.10 10.97 -0.53
C PRO A 140 -10.67 10.48 -0.27
N VAL A 141 -9.74 10.79 -1.18
CA VAL A 141 -8.34 10.37 -1.08
C VAL A 141 -7.47 11.57 -0.67
N PRO A 142 -6.85 11.58 0.53
CA PRO A 142 -5.97 12.65 0.96
C PRO A 142 -4.63 12.60 0.21
N ILE A 143 -4.38 13.63 -0.62
CA ILE A 143 -3.11 13.85 -1.33
C ILE A 143 -2.58 15.26 -1.03
N PRO A 144 -1.32 15.60 -1.34
CA PRO A 144 -0.82 16.98 -1.20
C PRO A 144 -1.55 17.98 -2.10
N LYS A 145 -1.66 19.23 -1.62
CA LYS A 145 -2.19 20.36 -2.41
C LYS A 145 -1.36 20.68 -3.67
N ASP A 146 -0.09 20.28 -3.70
CA ASP A 146 0.88 20.47 -4.79
C ASP A 146 1.16 19.19 -5.60
N THR A 147 0.52 18.07 -5.27
CA THR A 147 0.68 16.77 -5.96
C THR A 147 -0.47 16.50 -6.92
N ASN A 148 -0.21 15.73 -7.98
CA ASN A 148 -1.24 15.23 -8.89
C ASN A 148 -1.05 13.73 -9.14
N LEU A 149 -2.10 12.93 -8.91
CA LEU A 149 -2.11 11.48 -9.14
C LEU A 149 -1.73 11.10 -10.58
N ASN A 150 -2.04 11.95 -11.57
CA ASN A 150 -1.63 11.73 -12.96
C ASN A 150 -0.11 11.93 -13.19
N LEU A 151 0.55 12.80 -12.42
CA LEU A 151 2.02 12.94 -12.50
C LEU A 151 2.72 11.75 -11.86
N ILE A 152 2.23 11.28 -10.70
CA ILE A 152 2.70 10.03 -10.06
C ILE A 152 2.55 8.86 -11.03
N ARG A 153 1.38 8.71 -11.66
CA ARG A 153 1.14 7.70 -12.70
C ARG A 153 2.19 7.75 -13.81
N ILE A 154 2.52 8.95 -14.32
CA ILE A 154 3.50 9.14 -15.40
C ILE A 154 4.93 8.79 -14.95
N GLU A 155 5.38 9.26 -13.78
CA GLU A 155 6.70 8.90 -13.23
C GLU A 155 6.86 7.37 -13.14
N MET A 156 5.79 6.69 -12.75
CA MET A 156 5.83 5.29 -12.41
C MET A 156 5.68 4.36 -13.61
N LEU A 157 4.98 4.81 -14.64
CA LEU A 157 5.07 4.24 -15.98
C LEU A 157 6.51 4.38 -16.55
N ASN A 158 7.23 5.47 -16.25
CA ASN A 158 8.65 5.60 -16.63
C ASN A 158 9.54 4.65 -15.82
N ARG A 159 9.38 4.55 -14.48
CA ARG A 159 10.18 3.60 -13.65
C ARG A 159 9.93 2.13 -14.01
N ARG A 160 8.75 1.79 -14.54
CA ARG A 160 8.45 0.49 -15.18
C ARG A 160 9.34 0.20 -16.40
N VAL A 161 9.72 1.22 -17.16
CA VAL A 161 10.64 1.09 -18.31
C VAL A 161 12.07 0.91 -17.82
N GLU A 162 12.44 1.65 -16.77
CA GLU A 162 13.81 1.73 -16.23
C GLU A 162 14.23 0.50 -15.40
N TYR A 163 13.36 0.01 -14.49
CA TYR A 163 13.70 -1.03 -13.51
C TYR A 163 12.83 -2.28 -13.57
N TYR A 164 11.57 -2.17 -13.99
CA TYR A 164 10.55 -3.21 -13.78
C TYR A 164 9.80 -3.59 -15.06
N HIS A 165 10.52 -4.15 -16.05
CA HIS A 165 9.98 -4.45 -17.39
C HIS A 165 8.69 -5.29 -17.39
N GLU A 166 8.48 -6.11 -16.36
CA GLU A 166 7.32 -7.00 -16.17
C GLU A 166 6.18 -6.41 -15.32
N ALA A 167 6.40 -5.31 -14.58
CA ALA A 167 5.38 -4.76 -13.66
C ALA A 167 4.18 -4.18 -14.42
N GLU A 168 3.13 -4.97 -14.61
CA GLU A 168 1.93 -4.59 -15.37
C GLU A 168 1.08 -3.50 -14.69
N TYR A 169 1.36 -3.17 -13.42
CA TYR A 169 0.44 -2.53 -12.49
C TYR A 169 1.17 -1.59 -11.49
N VAL A 170 0.67 -0.33 -11.27
CA VAL A 170 1.09 0.86 -10.42
C VAL A 170 0.28 1.43 -9.17
N TRP A 171 -0.25 0.66 -8.19
CA TRP A 171 -1.26 0.98 -7.12
C TRP A 171 -0.83 2.06 -6.14
N LEU A 172 -1.77 2.46 -5.29
CA LEU A 172 -1.54 3.35 -4.17
C LEU A 172 -2.52 2.95 -3.06
N ASP A 173 -2.00 2.63 -1.88
CA ASP A 173 -2.77 2.07 -0.76
C ASP A 173 -3.96 2.96 -0.35
N VAL A 174 -3.81 4.28 -0.40
CA VAL A 174 -4.81 5.28 0.00
C VAL A 174 -5.96 5.39 -1.01
N LEU A 175 -5.80 4.76 -2.18
CA LEU A 175 -6.88 4.46 -3.14
C LEU A 175 -7.61 3.14 -2.86
N CYS A 176 -7.09 2.28 -1.97
CA CYS A 176 -7.55 0.89 -1.82
C CYS A 176 -8.00 0.53 -0.39
N LEU A 177 -7.31 1.04 0.64
CA LEU A 177 -7.81 1.14 2.00
C LEU A 177 -8.72 2.36 2.14
N ARG A 178 -9.95 2.16 2.64
CA ARG A 178 -10.82 3.27 3.05
C ARG A 178 -10.13 4.14 4.08
N GLN A 179 -10.13 5.45 3.84
CA GLN A 179 -9.67 6.44 4.81
C GLN A 179 -10.83 6.86 5.71
N VAL A 180 -10.52 7.32 6.92
CA VAL A 180 -11.51 7.93 7.83
C VAL A 180 -12.11 9.15 7.14
N SER A 181 -13.44 9.24 7.10
CA SER A 181 -14.14 10.34 6.43
C SER A 181 -15.45 10.73 7.13
N VAL A 182 -15.90 11.98 6.95
CA VAL A 182 -17.16 12.48 7.50
C VAL A 182 -18.39 12.02 6.66
N GLY A 183 -18.30 10.84 6.05
CA GLY A 183 -19.23 10.34 5.05
C GLY A 183 -19.84 8.97 5.37
N PRO A 184 -20.86 8.54 4.61
CA PRO A 184 -21.38 7.18 4.73
C PRO A 184 -20.33 6.15 4.29
N GLY A 185 -20.13 5.11 5.10
CA GLY A 185 -19.16 4.05 4.81
C GLY A 185 -18.16 3.77 5.94
N GLU A 186 -18.20 4.51 7.06
CA GLU A 186 -17.38 4.23 8.24
C GLU A 186 -17.57 2.80 8.80
N ASP A 187 -18.81 2.26 8.78
CA ASP A 187 -19.06 0.86 9.14
C ASP A 187 -18.29 -0.11 8.21
N MET A 188 -18.31 0.16 6.90
CA MET A 188 -17.55 -0.62 5.91
C MET A 188 -16.04 -0.45 6.10
N ARG A 189 -15.58 0.75 6.51
CA ARG A 189 -14.17 1.01 6.85
C ARG A 189 -13.75 0.17 8.05
N MET A 190 -14.53 0.15 9.12
CA MET A 190 -14.24 -0.67 10.31
C MET A 190 -14.22 -2.17 9.98
N GLU A 191 -15.19 -2.70 9.22
CA GLU A 191 -15.20 -4.11 8.81
C GLU A 191 -14.05 -4.47 7.84
N GLU A 192 -13.69 -3.59 6.90
CA GLU A 192 -12.54 -3.80 6.02
C GLU A 192 -11.22 -3.72 6.79
N TRP A 193 -11.07 -2.75 7.71
CA TRP A 193 -9.85 -2.54 8.49
C TRP A 193 -9.50 -3.71 9.41
N LYS A 194 -10.49 -4.47 9.93
CA LYS A 194 -10.22 -5.70 10.70
C LYS A 194 -9.26 -6.66 10.00
N LEU A 195 -9.32 -6.70 8.66
CA LEU A 195 -8.54 -7.59 7.81
C LEU A 195 -7.45 -6.85 7.04
N ASP A 196 -7.79 -5.74 6.38
CA ASP A 196 -6.95 -5.10 5.37
C ASP A 196 -5.79 -4.29 5.97
N VAL A 197 -6.01 -3.64 7.11
CA VAL A 197 -4.97 -2.90 7.84
C VAL A 197 -3.86 -3.86 8.29
N PRO A 198 -4.15 -4.93 9.08
CA PRO A 198 -3.09 -5.83 9.54
C PRO A 198 -2.49 -6.68 8.41
N THR A 199 -3.21 -6.96 7.31
CA THR A 199 -2.66 -7.75 6.18
C THR A 199 -1.76 -6.96 5.22
N ILE A 200 -1.72 -5.61 5.28
CA ILE A 200 -0.97 -4.80 4.28
C ILE A 200 0.52 -5.18 4.17
N GLY A 201 1.16 -5.62 5.25
CA GLY A 201 2.57 -6.02 5.24
C GLY A 201 2.89 -7.19 4.30
N ALA A 202 1.91 -8.05 3.98
CA ALA A 202 2.07 -9.09 2.96
C ALA A 202 2.42 -8.46 1.60
N MET A 203 1.82 -7.33 1.26
CA MET A 203 2.07 -6.60 0.02
C MET A 203 3.52 -6.10 0.00
N TYR A 204 3.96 -5.40 1.04
CA TYR A 204 5.32 -4.86 1.09
C TYR A 204 6.40 -5.95 1.11
N GLN A 205 6.15 -7.11 1.74
CA GLN A 205 7.07 -8.24 1.70
C GLN A 205 7.11 -8.99 0.36
N SER A 206 6.05 -8.95 -0.44
CA SER A 206 5.91 -9.78 -1.65
C SER A 206 6.29 -9.09 -2.96
N PHE A 207 6.38 -7.75 -2.98
CA PHE A 207 6.64 -6.97 -4.19
C PHE A 207 7.71 -5.88 -3.96
N ASN A 208 8.07 -5.16 -5.02
CA ASN A 208 8.96 -3.99 -4.92
C ASN A 208 8.18 -2.78 -4.39
N VAL A 209 8.65 -2.18 -3.31
CA VAL A 209 8.07 -0.97 -2.70
C VAL A 209 8.72 0.28 -3.29
N VAL A 210 7.96 1.36 -3.39
CA VAL A 210 8.47 2.66 -3.86
C VAL A 210 8.09 3.75 -2.86
N CYS A 211 9.12 4.41 -2.30
CA CYS A 211 9.01 5.25 -1.11
C CYS A 211 9.29 6.73 -1.43
N TYR A 212 8.28 7.60 -1.29
CA TYR A 212 8.51 9.06 -1.28
C TYR A 212 8.74 9.51 0.18
N LEU A 213 9.98 9.66 0.63
CA LEU A 213 10.27 9.95 2.05
C LEU A 213 9.80 11.36 2.49
N SER A 214 9.84 12.34 1.59
CA SER A 214 9.21 13.67 1.78
C SER A 214 7.69 13.68 1.50
N GLY A 215 7.15 12.54 1.08
CA GLY A 215 5.73 12.27 0.90
C GLY A 215 5.28 12.17 -0.56
N LEU A 216 4.26 11.33 -0.79
CA LEU A 216 3.68 10.99 -2.10
C LEU A 216 3.69 12.12 -3.16
N GLY A 217 4.51 11.94 -4.20
CA GLY A 217 4.61 12.85 -5.35
C GLY A 217 5.48 14.09 -5.15
N ARG A 218 5.94 14.39 -3.93
CA ARG A 218 6.88 15.50 -3.68
C ARG A 218 8.34 15.04 -3.92
N PRO A 219 9.23 15.95 -4.39
CA PRO A 219 10.67 15.69 -4.44
C PRO A 219 11.25 15.37 -3.05
N LEU A 220 12.34 14.60 -3.02
CA LEU A 220 13.08 14.33 -1.79
C LEU A 220 13.84 15.59 -1.36
N SER A 221 13.47 16.14 -0.21
CA SER A 221 14.11 17.31 0.38
C SER A 221 14.36 17.09 1.87
N LEU A 222 15.49 17.58 2.37
CA LEU A 222 15.85 17.58 3.79
C LEU A 222 16.01 19.02 4.28
N LYS A 223 15.22 19.41 5.28
CA LYS A 223 15.30 20.68 6.01
C LYS A 223 15.60 20.40 7.48
N GLU A 224 16.11 21.38 8.19
CA GLU A 224 16.37 21.25 9.63
C GLU A 224 15.05 20.95 10.36
N GLY A 225 15.04 19.89 11.18
CA GLY A 225 13.84 19.39 11.86
C GLY A 225 12.98 18.38 11.07
N ASP A 226 13.21 18.15 9.77
CA ASP A 226 12.42 17.18 8.99
C ASP A 226 12.56 15.74 9.50
N LEU A 227 13.70 15.37 10.10
CA LEU A 227 13.93 14.02 10.66
C LEU A 227 13.26 13.81 12.03
N GLU A 228 13.24 14.85 12.86
CA GLU A 228 12.60 14.83 14.19
C GLU A 228 11.07 14.93 14.11
N SER A 229 10.54 15.36 12.97
CA SER A 229 9.10 15.49 12.75
C SER A 229 8.38 14.15 12.88
N ASP A 230 7.29 14.15 13.63
CA ASP A 230 6.33 13.02 13.73
C ASP A 230 5.70 12.60 12.38
N ARG A 231 5.90 13.39 11.33
CA ARG A 231 5.49 13.08 9.95
C ARG A 231 6.61 12.46 9.10
N CYS A 232 7.85 12.43 9.62
CA CYS A 232 8.98 11.86 8.92
C CYS A 232 8.76 10.36 8.68
N TRP A 233 9.19 9.86 7.52
CA TRP A 233 9.01 8.45 7.18
C TRP A 233 9.64 7.52 8.24
N PHE A 234 10.79 7.88 8.82
CA PHE A 234 11.43 7.09 9.89
C PHE A 234 10.67 7.11 11.22
N ARG A 235 9.89 8.18 11.47
CA ARG A 235 9.17 8.44 12.74
C ARG A 235 7.76 7.84 12.79
N ARG A 236 7.13 7.45 11.68
CA ARG A 236 5.77 6.88 11.72
C ARG A 236 5.78 5.37 12.00
N ALA A 237 4.83 4.88 12.79
CA ALA A 237 4.69 3.46 13.12
C ALA A 237 4.45 2.60 11.86
N TRP A 238 3.54 3.07 10.99
CA TRP A 238 3.07 2.30 9.83
C TRP A 238 4.16 2.01 8.78
N THR A 239 5.17 2.87 8.67
CA THR A 239 6.29 2.70 7.71
C THR A 239 7.25 1.56 8.09
N LEU A 240 7.16 0.99 9.30
CA LEU A 240 8.07 -0.08 9.73
C LEU A 240 7.93 -1.35 8.87
N GLN A 241 6.72 -1.67 8.42
CA GLN A 241 6.44 -2.79 7.52
C GLN A 241 6.62 -2.45 6.03
N GLU A 242 6.63 -1.16 5.66
CA GLU A 242 6.88 -0.69 4.28
C GLU A 242 8.32 -0.88 3.80
N VAL A 243 9.23 -1.18 4.72
CA VAL A 243 10.64 -1.50 4.46
C VAL A 243 10.78 -2.54 3.33
N GLY A 244 9.81 -3.46 3.25
CA GLY A 244 9.64 -4.44 2.18
C GLY A 244 10.74 -5.49 2.11
N ARG A 245 10.89 -6.16 0.97
CA ARG A 245 12.11 -6.93 0.63
C ARG A 245 13.03 -6.19 -0.36
N SER A 246 12.46 -5.29 -1.14
CA SER A 246 13.12 -4.50 -2.16
C SER A 246 12.41 -3.15 -2.20
N ARG A 247 13.16 -2.05 -2.10
CA ARG A 247 12.60 -0.69 -2.11
C ARG A 247 13.42 0.25 -2.99
N VAL A 248 12.73 1.15 -3.68
CA VAL A 248 13.35 2.29 -4.38
C VAL A 248 12.82 3.58 -3.75
N ILE A 249 13.74 4.46 -3.34
CA ILE A 249 13.41 5.79 -2.84
C ILE A 249 13.27 6.71 -4.05
N VAL A 250 12.22 7.54 -4.05
CA VAL A 250 11.82 8.35 -5.20
C VAL A 250 11.57 9.80 -4.84
N GLY A 251 11.46 10.65 -5.87
CA GLY A 251 11.52 12.10 -5.75
C GLY A 251 12.93 12.68 -5.66
N ASP A 252 13.98 11.86 -5.57
CA ASP A 252 15.37 12.37 -5.52
C ASP A 252 15.89 12.83 -6.90
N THR A 253 16.93 13.67 -6.87
CA THR A 253 17.57 14.28 -8.05
C THR A 253 19.08 13.94 -8.07
N PRO A 254 19.78 14.06 -9.22
CA PRO A 254 21.20 13.69 -9.32
C PRO A 254 22.14 14.46 -8.36
N ASP A 255 21.76 15.65 -7.93
CA ASP A 255 22.48 16.48 -6.95
C ASP A 255 21.89 16.36 -5.51
N GLY A 256 20.93 15.45 -5.33
CA GLY A 256 20.15 15.28 -4.10
C GLY A 256 20.74 14.29 -3.10
N PRO A 257 20.11 14.15 -1.90
CA PRO A 257 20.72 13.53 -0.73
C PRO A 257 21.15 12.06 -0.88
N LEU A 258 20.60 11.25 -1.79
CA LEU A 258 21.06 9.87 -1.99
C LEU A 258 22.35 9.78 -2.84
N HIS A 259 22.64 10.82 -3.63
CA HIS A 259 23.77 10.85 -4.58
C HIS A 259 25.05 11.48 -4.01
N VAL A 260 24.93 12.23 -2.90
CA VAL A 260 26.08 12.77 -2.17
C VAL A 260 26.94 11.62 -1.64
N LYS A 261 28.27 11.81 -1.63
CA LYS A 261 29.22 10.84 -1.04
C LYS A 261 29.59 11.22 0.39
N PRO A 262 29.84 10.24 1.29
CA PRO A 262 30.38 10.53 2.61
C PRO A 262 31.78 11.14 2.50
N ILE A 263 32.14 11.96 3.49
CA ILE A 263 33.46 12.63 3.59
C ILE A 263 34.52 11.77 4.29
N ASP A 264 34.09 10.69 4.96
CA ASP A 264 34.98 9.73 5.63
C ASP A 264 34.44 8.29 5.57
N ASN A 265 35.24 7.33 6.04
CA ASN A 265 34.87 5.92 6.11
C ASN A 265 33.86 5.60 7.24
N ASN A 266 33.48 6.58 8.07
CA ASN A 266 32.51 6.41 9.16
C ASN A 266 31.07 6.73 8.70
N GLY A 267 30.88 7.11 7.43
CA GLY A 267 29.58 7.51 6.89
C GLY A 267 29.16 8.93 7.30
N ASN A 268 30.10 9.78 7.71
CA ASN A 268 29.80 11.20 7.93
C ASN A 268 29.71 11.94 6.59
N TYR A 269 28.94 13.02 6.56
CA TYR A 269 28.72 13.89 5.40
C TYR A 269 29.00 15.35 5.76
N GLY A 270 29.21 16.20 4.75
CA GLY A 270 29.50 17.64 4.96
C GLY A 270 28.41 18.42 5.71
N ALA A 271 27.19 17.88 5.80
CA ALA A 271 26.12 18.39 6.65
C ALA A 271 25.73 17.35 7.71
N LYS A 272 25.50 17.81 8.96
CA LYS A 272 25.03 16.96 10.07
C LYS A 272 23.68 16.29 9.74
N LEU A 273 22.72 17.08 9.23
CA LEU A 273 21.39 16.60 8.83
C LEU A 273 21.47 15.45 7.81
N LEU A 274 22.37 15.55 6.83
CA LEU A 274 22.59 14.52 5.81
C LEU A 274 23.25 13.26 6.40
N THR A 275 24.16 13.43 7.36
CA THR A 275 24.76 12.33 8.13
C THR A 275 23.69 11.55 8.90
N GLU A 276 22.76 12.27 9.54
CA GLU A 276 21.68 11.65 10.32
C GLU A 276 20.67 10.95 9.40
N PHE A 277 20.27 11.58 8.29
CA PHE A 277 19.43 10.96 7.27
C PHE A 277 20.01 9.62 6.78
N HIS A 278 21.30 9.57 6.42
CA HIS A 278 21.93 8.34 5.96
C HIS A 278 22.03 7.27 7.06
N LYS A 279 22.22 7.64 8.33
CA LYS A 279 22.17 6.69 9.46
C LYS A 279 20.78 6.09 9.62
N GLN A 280 19.73 6.90 9.57
CA GLN A 280 18.34 6.43 9.64
C GLN A 280 17.95 5.59 8.40
N LEU A 281 18.55 5.86 7.24
CA LEU A 281 18.39 5.04 6.04
C LEU A 281 19.05 3.66 6.15
N GLN A 282 20.15 3.56 6.91
CA GLN A 282 20.92 2.33 7.14
C GLN A 282 20.37 1.49 8.31
N SER A 283 19.86 2.13 9.38
CA SER A 283 19.30 1.43 10.56
C SER A 283 18.05 0.59 10.25
N ILE A 284 17.42 0.84 9.10
CA ILE A 284 16.34 0.01 8.53
C ILE A 284 16.85 -1.39 8.12
N ASN A 285 18.10 -1.55 7.73
CA ASN A 285 18.55 -2.76 7.03
C ASN A 285 18.54 -4.03 7.90
N PRO A 286 18.84 -4.02 9.22
CA PRO A 286 18.62 -5.18 10.10
C PRO A 286 17.16 -5.66 10.18
N ILE A 287 16.18 -4.79 9.90
CA ILE A 287 14.76 -5.13 9.84
C ILE A 287 14.48 -6.03 8.62
N LEU A 288 15.12 -5.76 7.47
CA LEU A 288 15.07 -6.64 6.28
C LEU A 288 15.54 -8.07 6.59
N HIS A 289 16.48 -8.21 7.52
CA HIS A 289 17.07 -9.48 7.94
C HIS A 289 16.29 -10.17 9.08
N GLY A 290 15.13 -9.62 9.48
CA GLY A 290 14.23 -10.23 10.46
C GLY A 290 14.67 -10.06 11.92
N SER A 291 15.49 -9.05 12.24
CA SER A 291 15.86 -8.78 13.63
C SER A 291 14.67 -8.21 14.40
N MET A 292 14.05 -9.03 15.28
CA MET A 292 12.94 -8.57 16.12
C MET A 292 13.37 -7.41 17.03
N LEU A 293 14.54 -7.49 17.67
CA LEU A 293 14.98 -6.46 18.61
C LEU A 293 15.04 -5.09 17.94
N VAL A 294 15.69 -4.99 16.78
CA VAL A 294 15.79 -3.72 16.03
C VAL A 294 14.42 -3.25 15.53
N ALA A 295 13.48 -4.15 15.23
CA ALA A 295 12.11 -3.78 14.90
C ALA A 295 11.35 -3.19 16.09
N LEU A 296 11.54 -3.73 17.30
CA LEU A 296 10.93 -3.21 18.53
C LEU A 296 11.56 -1.87 18.94
N GLU A 297 12.89 -1.75 18.96
CA GLU A 297 13.63 -0.49 19.19
C GLU A 297 13.23 0.59 18.17
N SER A 298 13.02 0.19 16.91
CA SER A 298 12.50 1.09 15.88
C SER A 298 11.06 1.51 16.15
N MET A 299 10.22 0.67 16.76
CA MET A 299 8.82 0.96 17.06
C MET A 299 8.61 1.78 18.34
N GLN A 300 9.51 1.68 19.32
CA GLN A 300 9.59 2.58 20.48
C GLN A 300 9.61 4.04 20.01
N ASN A 301 10.61 4.36 19.18
CA ASN A 301 10.93 5.70 18.68
C ASN A 301 9.95 6.24 17.61
N ARG A 302 8.86 5.52 17.32
CA ARG A 302 7.84 5.89 16.34
C ARG A 302 6.55 6.41 16.99
N VAL A 303 5.78 7.15 16.21
CA VAL A 303 4.46 7.68 16.57
C VAL A 303 3.36 7.13 15.66
N SER A 304 2.14 7.10 16.16
CA SER A 304 0.95 6.65 15.43
C SER A 304 -0.26 7.52 15.76
N THR A 305 -1.31 7.43 14.94
CA THR A 305 -2.57 8.15 15.19
C THR A 305 -3.47 7.35 16.11
N ASN A 306 -3.59 6.03 15.89
CA ASN A 306 -4.11 5.10 16.88
C ASN A 306 -2.92 4.35 17.53
N PRO A 307 -2.82 4.23 18.86
CA PRO A 307 -1.76 3.44 19.48
C PRO A 307 -1.68 1.98 18.97
N VAL A 308 -2.81 1.36 18.61
CA VAL A 308 -2.88 -0.01 18.06
C VAL A 308 -2.13 -0.15 16.74
N ASP A 309 -1.95 0.93 15.95
CA ASP A 309 -1.13 0.94 14.72
C ASP A 309 0.31 0.44 14.98
N LYS A 310 0.87 0.70 16.18
CA LYS A 310 2.20 0.20 16.55
C LYS A 310 2.25 -1.33 16.63
N VAL A 311 1.19 -1.96 17.12
CA VAL A 311 1.10 -3.43 17.19
C VAL A 311 0.88 -4.01 15.80
N ALA A 312 -0.05 -3.44 15.02
CA ALA A 312 -0.32 -3.90 13.66
C ALA A 312 0.90 -3.74 12.73
N GLY A 313 1.65 -2.64 12.83
CA GLY A 313 2.88 -2.40 12.07
C GLY A 313 4.05 -3.35 12.40
N LEU A 314 3.97 -4.11 13.50
CA LEU A 314 4.93 -5.16 13.85
C LEU A 314 4.56 -6.54 13.29
N ALA A 315 3.30 -6.78 12.90
CA ALA A 315 2.75 -8.12 12.69
C ALA A 315 3.52 -8.97 11.65
N PHE A 316 3.86 -8.37 10.50
CA PHE A 316 4.68 -9.02 9.47
C PHE A 316 6.17 -9.04 9.78
N VAL A 317 6.66 -8.07 10.56
CA VAL A 317 8.08 -7.97 10.92
C VAL A 317 8.47 -9.05 11.94
N MET A 318 7.54 -9.42 12.82
CA MET A 318 7.70 -10.52 13.79
C MET A 318 7.44 -11.92 13.20
N GLY A 319 7.21 -12.04 11.89
CA GLY A 319 7.13 -13.32 11.17
C GLY A 319 5.98 -14.25 11.60
N SER A 320 4.87 -13.69 12.09
CA SER A 320 3.69 -14.44 12.51
C SER A 320 2.97 -15.07 11.31
N LYS A 321 2.65 -16.38 11.38
CA LYS A 321 1.94 -17.11 10.30
C LYS A 321 0.43 -16.86 10.25
N MET A 322 -0.10 -16.36 11.36
CA MET A 322 -1.46 -15.88 11.54
C MET A 322 -1.31 -14.57 12.32
N ILE A 323 -2.20 -13.61 12.16
CA ILE A 323 -2.08 -12.29 12.80
C ILE A 323 -3.39 -11.90 13.49
N PRO A 324 -3.39 -11.06 14.54
CA PRO A 324 -4.63 -10.58 15.13
C PRO A 324 -5.41 -9.69 14.15
N ALA A 325 -6.73 -9.78 14.19
CA ALA A 325 -7.59 -8.82 13.53
C ALA A 325 -7.50 -7.45 14.23
N TYR A 326 -7.58 -6.37 13.45
CA TYR A 326 -7.39 -5.02 13.95
C TYR A 326 -8.71 -4.39 14.43
N TYR A 327 -8.69 -3.78 15.61
CA TYR A 327 -9.83 -3.07 16.18
C TYR A 327 -9.36 -1.75 16.78
N GLU A 328 -9.86 -0.62 16.25
CA GLU A 328 -9.45 0.73 16.69
C GLU A 328 -9.70 1.00 18.19
N SER A 329 -10.67 0.29 18.78
CA SER A 329 -11.08 0.44 20.18
C SER A 329 -10.46 -0.58 21.14
N GLN A 330 -9.56 -1.45 20.68
CA GLN A 330 -8.89 -2.44 21.51
C GLN A 330 -7.76 -1.79 22.33
N SER A 331 -7.50 -2.27 23.55
CA SER A 331 -6.33 -1.77 24.29
C SER A 331 -5.02 -2.24 23.67
N LEU A 332 -3.96 -1.43 23.81
CA LEU A 332 -2.59 -1.76 23.39
C LEU A 332 -2.15 -3.14 23.86
N GLU A 333 -2.37 -3.44 25.14
CA GLU A 333 -1.99 -4.71 25.75
C GLU A 333 -2.80 -5.88 25.16
N GLU A 334 -4.12 -5.74 24.94
CA GLU A 334 -4.90 -6.83 24.31
C GLU A 334 -4.46 -7.11 22.88
N ALA A 335 -4.18 -6.07 22.09
CA ALA A 335 -3.66 -6.21 20.74
C ALA A 335 -2.26 -6.87 20.75
N TRP A 336 -1.37 -6.40 21.63
CA TRP A 336 -0.03 -6.94 21.80
C TRP A 336 -0.04 -8.40 22.26
N MET A 337 -0.85 -8.74 23.26
CA MET A 337 -1.05 -10.11 23.71
C MET A 337 -1.55 -11.00 22.58
N ALA A 338 -2.50 -10.54 21.76
CA ALA A 338 -2.99 -11.29 20.62
C ALA A 338 -1.90 -11.51 19.55
N LEU A 339 -1.06 -10.50 19.28
CA LEU A 339 0.10 -10.64 18.39
C LEU A 339 1.11 -11.65 18.95
N VAL A 340 1.62 -11.49 20.17
CA VAL A 340 2.64 -12.39 20.77
C VAL A 340 2.20 -13.84 20.79
N ASN A 341 0.92 -14.13 21.03
CA ASN A 341 0.39 -15.50 20.96
C ASN A 341 0.50 -16.11 19.54
N SER A 342 0.53 -15.30 18.49
CA SER A 342 0.57 -15.71 17.07
C SER A 342 1.98 -15.75 16.43
N VAL A 343 2.95 -15.09 17.04
CA VAL A 343 4.38 -15.06 16.62
C VAL A 343 5.00 -16.46 16.59
N ASP A 344 5.90 -16.73 15.64
CA ASP A 344 6.57 -18.04 15.50
C ASP A 344 7.38 -18.42 16.77
N ALA A 345 7.52 -19.73 17.02
CA ALA A 345 8.21 -20.23 18.22
C ALA A 345 9.66 -19.73 18.35
N ARG A 346 10.38 -19.52 17.24
CA ARG A 346 11.73 -18.95 17.23
C ARG A 346 11.72 -17.49 17.72
N PHE A 347 10.87 -16.69 17.11
CA PHE A 347 10.72 -15.26 17.40
C PHE A 347 10.20 -15.01 18.82
N ARG A 348 9.35 -15.89 19.38
CA ARG A 348 9.00 -15.87 20.81
C ARG A 348 10.17 -16.24 21.74
N ALA A 349 11.07 -17.12 21.33
CA ALA A 349 12.25 -17.47 22.11
C ALA A 349 13.31 -16.35 22.10
N GLU A 350 13.46 -15.63 20.99
CA GLU A 350 14.23 -14.38 20.93
C GLU A 350 13.65 -13.32 21.89
N LEU A 351 12.32 -13.10 21.84
CA LEU A 351 11.63 -12.18 22.76
C LEU A 351 11.82 -12.58 24.24
N PHE A 352 11.83 -13.88 24.57
CA PHE A 352 12.14 -14.38 25.92
C PHE A 352 13.59 -14.09 26.34
N GLY A 353 14.54 -14.17 25.40
CA GLY A 353 15.95 -13.87 25.67
C GLY A 353 16.20 -12.41 26.04
N PHE A 354 15.40 -11.48 25.51
CA PHE A 354 15.49 -10.05 25.82
C PHE A 354 14.59 -9.61 26.99
N TYR A 355 13.40 -10.21 27.13
CA TYR A 355 12.40 -9.86 28.14
C TYR A 355 11.93 -11.10 28.92
N PRO A 356 12.79 -11.70 29.77
CA PRO A 356 12.49 -12.96 30.47
C PRO A 356 11.42 -12.81 31.55
N GLU A 357 11.27 -11.62 32.13
CA GLU A 357 10.26 -11.36 33.16
C GLU A 357 8.83 -11.37 32.55
N PRO A 358 7.86 -12.06 33.17
CA PRO A 358 6.46 -11.96 32.73
C PRO A 358 5.91 -10.57 33.05
N GLY A 359 5.15 -9.98 32.13
CA GLY A 359 4.52 -8.67 32.34
C GLY A 359 3.35 -8.72 33.30
N ASN A 360 2.13 -8.87 32.77
CA ASN A 360 0.88 -8.83 33.54
C ASN A 360 0.58 -10.11 34.35
N ALA A 361 1.60 -10.66 35.03
CA ALA A 361 1.55 -11.77 36.01
C ALA A 361 0.72 -13.01 35.59
N SER A 362 0.62 -13.27 34.27
CA SER A 362 -0.28 -14.29 33.73
C SER A 362 0.32 -15.70 33.80
N THR A 363 -0.54 -16.73 33.77
CA THR A 363 -0.13 -18.16 33.78
C THR A 363 0.68 -18.62 32.56
N LYS A 364 0.83 -17.75 31.54
CA LYS A 364 1.78 -17.92 30.44
C LYS A 364 2.74 -16.74 30.42
N TRP A 365 4.04 -17.00 30.24
CA TRP A 365 4.99 -15.93 29.97
C TRP A 365 4.61 -15.18 28.68
N ARG A 366 4.74 -13.86 28.76
CA ARG A 366 4.82 -12.86 27.70
C ARG A 366 5.24 -11.55 28.38
N PRO A 367 6.00 -10.67 27.72
CA PRO A 367 6.19 -9.33 28.25
C PRO A 367 4.95 -8.50 27.96
N SER A 368 4.65 -7.52 28.82
CA SER A 368 3.61 -6.51 28.54
C SER A 368 4.10 -5.51 27.48
N TRP A 369 3.18 -4.75 26.89
CA TRP A 369 3.53 -3.67 25.98
C TRP A 369 4.38 -2.58 26.67
N GLU A 370 4.10 -2.31 27.96
CA GLU A 370 4.83 -1.37 28.82
C GLU A 370 6.27 -1.82 29.15
N GLN A 371 6.56 -3.12 29.11
CA GLN A 371 7.95 -3.61 29.24
C GLN A 371 8.78 -3.39 27.96
N LEU A 372 8.16 -3.01 26.85
CA LEU A 372 8.78 -2.89 25.53
C LEU A 372 8.86 -1.45 24.99
N MET A 373 8.18 -0.48 25.61
CA MET A 373 7.85 0.83 25.01
C MET A 373 8.03 2.01 25.97
#